data_AF-A0A2G9PCU9-F1
#
_entry.id   AF-A0A2G9PCU9-F1
#
_cell.length_a   1.000
_cell.length_b   1.000
_cell.length_c   1.000
_cell.angle_alpha   90.00
_cell.angle_beta   90.00
_cell.angle_gamma   90.00
#
_symmetry.space_group_name_H-M   'P 1'
#
loop_
_entity.id
_entity.type
_entity.pdbx_description
1 polymer ?
#
loop_
_entity_poly.entity_id
_entity_poly.type
_entity_poly.pdbx_seq_one_letter_code
_entity_poly.pdbx_strand_id
1 'polypeptide(L)'
;MLQPKKKSFGYYIYLGYLFSSKKDPSINQVKLMMNLSQIDDSILIIDDLLDKSKKRNGKKCLYLKIGIKEAKIEAKKIEKKAKDNLKILIKEFDLKKKEKVLEIFEKFLSEIKEGQKIDQINSHFHKDDKMLEKRYF
;
A
#
# COMPACT_ATOMS: atom_id res chain seq x y z
N MET A 1 15.37 -6.02 7.90
CA MET A 1 14.56 -5.24 6.93
C MET A 1 14.89 -5.78 5.55
N LEU A 2 13.88 -6.16 4.76
CA LEU A 2 14.04 -6.97 3.53
C LEU A 2 14.06 -6.15 2.22
N GLN A 3 14.04 -4.82 2.27
CA GLN A 3 14.16 -3.99 1.07
C GLN A 3 15.48 -3.21 1.03
N PRO A 4 16.11 -3.06 -0.15
CA PRO A 4 17.26 -2.19 -0.32
C PRO A 4 16.92 -0.76 0.12
N LYS A 5 17.73 -0.16 0.99
CA LYS A 5 17.51 1.22 1.48
C LYS A 5 17.39 2.25 0.34
N LYS A 6 18.02 1.98 -0.81
CA LYS A 6 18.02 2.83 -2.01
C LYS A 6 16.89 2.52 -3.02
N LYS A 7 16.03 1.53 -2.78
CA LYS A 7 14.91 1.15 -3.67
C LYS A 7 13.63 0.89 -2.87
N SER A 8 13.40 1.63 -1.80
CA SER A 8 12.16 1.56 -1.03
C SER A 8 11.19 2.66 -1.47
N PHE A 9 9.90 2.44 -1.24
CA PHE A 9 8.87 3.46 -1.51
C PHE A 9 9.18 4.79 -0.78
N GLY A 10 9.59 4.71 0.49
CA GLY A 10 10.02 5.89 1.26
C GLY A 10 11.22 6.63 0.64
N TYR A 11 12.16 5.90 0.03
CA TYR A 11 13.30 6.53 -0.65
C TYR A 11 12.88 7.25 -1.94
N TYR A 12 11.95 6.71 -2.72
CA TYR A 12 11.42 7.40 -3.89
C TYR A 12 10.62 8.66 -3.53
N ILE A 13 9.84 8.61 -2.44
CA ILE A 13 9.18 9.81 -1.90
C ILE A 13 10.22 10.87 -1.52
N TYR A 14 11.30 10.47 -0.85
CA TYR A 14 12.39 11.36 -0.46
C TYR A 14 13.04 12.03 -1.67
N LEU A 15 13.38 11.28 -2.73
CA LEU A 15 13.93 11.82 -3.96
C LEU A 15 12.96 12.79 -4.65
N GLY A 16 11.67 12.42 -4.73
CA GLY A 16 10.64 13.28 -5.32
C GLY A 16 10.45 14.59 -4.56
N TYR A 17 10.54 14.54 -3.22
CA TYR A 17 10.50 15.72 -2.37
C TYR A 17 11.70 16.63 -2.63
N LEU A 18 12.93 16.10 -2.56
CA LEU A 18 14.15 16.87 -2.83
C LEU A 18 14.09 17.59 -4.18
N PHE A 19 13.69 16.87 -5.22
CA PHE A 19 13.56 17.42 -6.57
C PHE A 19 12.52 18.56 -6.62
N SER A 20 11.40 18.40 -5.92
CA SER A 20 10.27 19.34 -5.97
C SER A 20 10.46 20.57 -5.08
N SER A 21 11.08 20.41 -3.92
CA SER A 21 11.26 21.45 -2.90
C SER A 21 12.54 22.25 -3.09
N LYS A 22 13.55 21.67 -3.78
CA LYS A 22 14.92 22.19 -3.87
C LYS A 22 15.59 22.44 -2.51
N LYS A 23 15.13 21.73 -1.47
CA LYS A 23 15.60 21.86 -0.08
C LYS A 23 15.75 20.49 0.55
N ASP A 24 16.74 20.35 1.41
CA ASP A 24 16.86 19.16 2.25
C ASP A 24 15.68 19.08 3.22
N PRO A 25 15.04 17.91 3.34
CA PRO A 25 13.93 17.74 4.27
C PRO A 25 14.44 17.76 5.71
N SER A 26 13.69 18.44 6.58
CA SER A 26 13.88 18.37 8.03
C SER A 26 13.67 16.93 8.55
N ILE A 27 14.18 16.65 9.75
CA ILE A 27 13.99 15.36 10.44
C ILE A 27 12.48 14.99 10.53
N ASN A 28 11.62 15.98 10.78
CA ASN A 28 10.17 15.76 10.83
C ASN A 28 9.59 15.37 9.47
N GLN A 29 10.05 16.00 8.38
CA GLN A 29 9.62 15.64 7.02
C GLN A 29 10.11 14.25 6.63
N VAL A 30 11.36 13.90 6.98
CA VAL A 30 11.87 12.53 6.79
C VAL A 30 11.01 11.51 7.54
N LYS A 31 10.62 11.81 8.79
CA LYS A 31 9.72 10.95 9.57
C LYS A 31 8.35 10.78 8.92
N LEU A 32 7.78 11.85 8.35
CA LEU A 32 6.53 11.80 7.59
C LEU A 32 6.68 10.92 6.34
N MET A 33 7.79 11.02 5.61
CA MET A 33 8.08 10.16 4.45
C MET A 33 8.21 8.68 4.82
N MET A 34 8.88 8.37 5.94
CA MET A 34 8.94 7.00 6.44
C MET A 34 7.56 6.48 6.84
N ASN A 35 6.74 7.31 7.48
CA ASN A 35 5.38 6.93 7.82
C ASN A 35 4.48 6.73 6.59
N LEU A 36 4.72 7.47 5.49
CA LEU A 36 4.03 7.25 4.22
C LEU A 36 4.27 5.85 3.67
N SER A 37 5.49 5.32 3.83
CA SER A 37 5.81 3.95 3.39
C SER A 37 5.09 2.84 4.16
N GLN A 38 4.42 3.16 5.27
CA GLN A 38 3.54 2.20 5.96
C GLN A 38 2.28 1.86 5.16
N ILE A 39 2.01 2.57 4.04
CA ILE A 39 0.96 2.19 3.11
C ILE A 39 1.11 0.75 2.62
N ASP A 40 2.35 0.25 2.49
CA ASP A 40 2.64 -1.13 2.13
C ASP A 40 1.99 -2.13 3.10
N ASP A 41 1.93 -1.80 4.39
CA ASP A 41 1.29 -2.66 5.40
C ASP A 41 -0.22 -2.77 5.15
N SER A 42 -0.89 -1.68 4.74
CA SER A 42 -2.31 -1.75 4.39
C SER A 42 -2.55 -2.65 3.17
N ILE A 43 -1.69 -2.57 2.16
CA ILE A 43 -1.77 -3.40 0.96
C ILE A 43 -1.60 -4.87 1.34
N LEU A 44 -0.60 -5.20 2.15
CA LEU A 44 -0.33 -6.57 2.61
C LEU A 44 -1.45 -7.14 3.50
N ILE A 45 -2.09 -6.32 4.33
CA ILE A 45 -3.25 -6.77 5.14
C ILE A 45 -4.42 -7.14 4.24
N ILE A 46 -4.69 -6.35 3.20
CA ILE A 46 -5.76 -6.64 2.23
C ILE A 46 -5.39 -7.88 1.42
N ASP A 47 -4.16 -7.97 0.92
CA ASP A 47 -3.62 -9.13 0.20
C ASP A 47 -3.80 -10.43 1.01
N ASP A 48 -3.36 -10.42 2.28
CA ASP A 48 -3.52 -11.57 3.20
C ASP A 48 -4.99 -12.01 3.35
N LEU A 49 -5.92 -11.05 3.37
CA LEU A 49 -7.36 -11.30 3.48
C LEU A 49 -7.93 -11.90 2.19
N LEU A 50 -7.54 -11.37 1.04
CA LEU A 50 -8.02 -11.81 -0.28
C LEU A 50 -7.53 -13.22 -0.59
N ASP A 51 -6.26 -13.50 -0.31
CA ASP A 51 -5.62 -14.81 -0.56
C ASP A 51 -5.90 -15.84 0.53
N LYS A 52 -6.54 -15.43 1.63
CA LYS A 52 -6.74 -16.25 2.84
C LYS A 52 -5.41 -16.80 3.38
N SER A 53 -4.36 -15.98 3.30
CA SER A 53 -3.02 -16.31 3.74
C SER A 53 -3.00 -16.60 5.24
N LYS A 54 -2.34 -17.70 5.63
CA LYS A 54 -2.24 -18.07 7.05
C LYS A 54 -1.08 -17.39 7.77
N LYS A 55 -0.01 -17.07 7.04
CA LYS A 55 1.22 -16.51 7.59
C LYS A 55 1.83 -15.45 6.68
N ARG A 56 2.38 -14.41 7.29
CA ARG A 56 3.21 -13.38 6.67
C ARG A 56 4.48 -13.21 7.50
N ASN A 57 5.65 -13.30 6.88
CA ASN A 57 6.96 -13.22 7.56
C ASN A 57 7.08 -14.17 8.77
N GLY A 58 6.62 -15.42 8.60
CA GLY A 58 6.66 -16.45 9.64
C GLY A 58 5.61 -16.30 10.76
N LYS A 59 4.88 -15.20 10.84
CA LYS A 59 3.85 -14.93 11.85
C LYS A 59 2.45 -15.11 11.28
N LYS A 60 1.46 -15.41 12.13
CA LYS A 60 0.04 -15.43 11.72
C LYS A 60 -0.36 -14.07 11.14
N CYS A 61 -1.09 -14.08 10.03
CA CYS A 61 -1.64 -12.89 9.39
C CYS A 61 -2.56 -12.12 10.36
N LEU A 62 -2.64 -10.80 10.19
CA LEU A 62 -3.30 -9.91 11.14
C LEU A 62 -4.77 -10.29 11.36
N TYR A 63 -5.51 -10.58 10.29
CA TYR A 63 -6.94 -10.89 10.37
C TYR A 63 -7.25 -12.16 11.17
N LEU A 64 -6.30 -13.10 11.26
CA LEU A 64 -6.45 -14.30 12.10
C LEU A 64 -6.32 -14.01 13.58
N LYS A 65 -5.75 -12.85 13.95
CA LYS A 65 -5.59 -12.42 15.34
C LYS A 65 -6.74 -11.53 15.81
N ILE A 66 -7.14 -10.59 14.96
CA ILE A 66 -8.10 -9.53 15.35
C ILE A 66 -9.46 -9.64 14.67
N GLY A 67 -9.63 -10.57 13.72
CA GLY A 67 -10.85 -10.68 12.91
C GLY A 67 -10.74 -9.96 11.57
N ILE A 68 -11.58 -10.38 10.61
CA ILE A 68 -11.60 -9.85 9.25
C ILE A 68 -12.05 -8.38 9.23
N LYS A 69 -13.09 -8.05 9.99
CA LYS A 69 -13.69 -6.71 9.99
C LYS A 69 -12.70 -5.68 10.55
N GLU A 70 -12.05 -6.04 11.65
CA GLU A 70 -11.07 -5.23 12.36
C GLU A 70 -9.80 -5.05 11.51
N ALA A 71 -9.34 -6.11 10.83
CA ALA A 71 -8.21 -5.99 9.90
C ALA A 71 -8.50 -5.06 8.71
N LYS A 72 -9.72 -5.11 8.14
CA LYS A 72 -10.14 -4.15 7.10
C LYS A 72 -10.16 -2.70 7.62
N ILE A 73 -10.64 -2.50 8.85
CA ILE A 73 -10.64 -1.17 9.48
C ILE A 73 -9.20 -0.69 9.70
N GLU A 74 -8.30 -1.57 10.14
CA GLU A 74 -6.90 -1.22 10.38
C GLU A 74 -6.18 -0.84 9.09
N ALA A 75 -6.38 -1.59 8.01
CA ALA A 75 -5.85 -1.23 6.69
C ALA A 75 -6.32 0.18 6.26
N LYS A 76 -7.61 0.50 6.40
CA LYS A 76 -8.14 1.83 6.08
C LYS A 76 -7.58 2.95 6.98
N LYS A 77 -7.33 2.68 8.26
CA LYS A 77 -6.69 3.65 9.17
C LYS A 77 -5.27 3.96 8.72
N ILE A 78 -4.51 2.94 8.31
CA ILE A 78 -3.16 3.10 7.77
C ILE A 78 -3.20 3.94 6.50
N GLU A 79 -4.08 3.63 5.54
CA GLU A 79 -4.27 4.43 4.31
C GLU A 79 -4.57 5.89 4.63
N LYS A 80 -5.53 6.15 5.54
CA LYS A 80 -5.89 7.51 5.95
C LYS A 80 -4.70 8.24 6.59
N LYS A 81 -3.98 7.59 7.50
CA LYS A 81 -2.81 8.17 8.16
C LYS A 81 -1.70 8.51 7.16
N ALA A 82 -1.48 7.65 6.16
CA ALA A 82 -0.55 7.94 5.07
C ALA A 82 -1.00 9.20 4.30
N LYS A 83 -2.27 9.26 3.87
CA LYS A 83 -2.82 10.46 3.20
C LYS A 83 -2.66 11.74 4.02
N ASP A 84 -2.91 11.67 5.32
CA ASP A 84 -2.76 12.81 6.22
C ASP A 84 -1.30 13.24 6.36
N ASN A 85 -0.35 12.29 6.47
CA ASN A 85 1.08 12.60 6.45
C ASN A 85 1.52 13.25 5.13
N LEU A 86 0.96 12.82 3.99
CA LEU A 86 1.25 13.39 2.68
C LEU A 86 0.82 14.86 2.63
N LYS A 87 -0.41 15.15 3.09
CA LYS A 87 -0.95 16.52 3.15
C LYS A 87 -0.08 17.44 4.00
N ILE A 88 0.45 16.94 5.12
CA ILE A 88 1.38 17.71 5.96
C ILE A 88 2.69 17.95 5.22
N LEU A 89 3.25 16.90 4.58
CA LEU A 89 4.52 16.96 3.88
C LEU A 89 4.51 17.99 2.74
N ILE A 90 3.40 18.06 2.00
CA ILE A 90 3.24 18.97 0.85
C ILE A 90 2.59 20.31 1.23
N LYS A 91 2.40 20.61 2.53
CA LYS A 91 1.69 21.81 2.99
C LYS A 91 2.28 23.12 2.45
N GLU A 92 3.59 23.15 2.21
CA GLU A 92 4.31 24.32 1.71
C GLU A 92 4.33 24.43 0.18
N PHE A 93 3.87 23.40 -0.54
CA PHE A 93 3.87 23.42 -2.00
C PHE A 93 2.77 24.35 -2.53
N ASP A 94 2.93 24.83 -3.76
CA ASP A 94 1.86 25.55 -4.45
C ASP A 94 0.63 24.65 -4.66
N LEU A 95 -0.54 25.28 -4.80
CA LEU A 95 -1.83 24.57 -4.89
C LEU A 95 -1.85 23.52 -6.01
N LYS A 96 -1.35 23.89 -7.19
CA LYS A 96 -1.32 23.01 -8.37
C LYS A 96 -0.47 21.77 -8.12
N LYS A 97 0.69 21.91 -7.48
CA LYS A 97 1.51 20.75 -7.08
C LYS A 97 0.84 19.90 -6.01
N LYS A 98 0.18 20.51 -5.03
CA LYS A 98 -0.53 19.76 -3.98
C LYS A 98 -1.61 18.86 -4.57
N GLU A 99 -2.45 19.42 -5.42
CA GLU A 99 -3.53 18.69 -6.11
C GLU A 99 -2.96 17.54 -6.93
N LYS A 100 -1.93 17.80 -7.74
CA LYS A 100 -1.29 16.77 -8.56
C LYS A 100 -0.68 15.64 -7.74
N VAL A 101 -0.03 15.94 -6.61
CA VAL A 101 0.54 14.91 -5.72
C VAL A 101 -0.55 14.06 -5.08
N LEU A 102 -1.65 14.67 -4.64
CA LEU A 102 -2.78 13.94 -4.08
C LEU A 102 -3.47 13.08 -5.15
N GLU A 103 -3.67 13.60 -6.35
CA GLU A 103 -4.24 12.84 -7.48
C GLU A 103 -3.41 11.60 -7.80
N ILE A 104 -2.08 11.75 -7.93
CA ILE A 104 -1.16 10.62 -8.17
C ILE A 104 -1.25 9.60 -7.04
N PHE A 105 -1.33 10.06 -5.78
CA PHE A 105 -1.43 9.16 -4.64
C PHE A 105 -2.74 8.37 -4.62
N GLU A 106 -3.88 9.01 -4.89
CA GLU A 106 -5.16 8.33 -4.99
C GLU A 106 -5.20 7.35 -6.17
N LYS A 107 -4.65 7.76 -7.32
CA LYS A 107 -4.54 6.90 -8.50
C LYS A 107 -3.69 5.66 -8.22
N PHE A 108 -2.53 5.81 -7.58
CA PHE A 108 -1.68 4.70 -7.15
C PHE A 108 -2.45 3.69 -6.29
N LEU A 109 -3.21 4.17 -5.30
CA LEU A 109 -4.02 3.29 -4.45
C LEU A 109 -5.16 2.62 -5.21
N SER A 110 -5.80 3.32 -6.15
CA SER A 110 -6.86 2.75 -6.99
C SER A 110 -6.32 1.64 -7.89
N GLU A 111 -5.19 1.88 -8.56
CA GLU A 111 -4.55 0.93 -9.48
C GLU A 111 -4.12 -0.35 -8.74
N ILE A 112 -3.59 -0.24 -7.52
CA ILE A 112 -3.29 -1.42 -6.69
C ILE A 112 -4.56 -2.21 -6.39
N LYS A 113 -5.64 -1.53 -5.99
CA LYS A 113 -6.92 -2.19 -5.68
C LYS A 113 -7.55 -2.83 -6.91
N GLU A 114 -7.40 -2.23 -8.08
CA GLU A 114 -7.83 -2.80 -9.36
C GLU A 114 -7.01 -4.03 -9.74
N GLY A 115 -5.68 -3.95 -9.62
CA GLY A 115 -4.79 -5.10 -9.83
C GLY A 115 -5.17 -6.28 -8.93
N GLN A 116 -5.37 -6.03 -7.64
CA GLN A 116 -5.82 -7.07 -6.70
C GLN A 116 -7.17 -7.69 -7.09
N LYS A 117 -8.13 -6.90 -7.59
CA LYS A 117 -9.41 -7.43 -8.08
C LYS A 117 -9.23 -8.32 -9.30
N ILE A 118 -8.39 -7.92 -10.25
CA ILE A 118 -8.09 -8.70 -11.45
C ILE A 118 -7.43 -10.04 -11.06
N ASP A 119 -6.47 -10.02 -10.15
CA ASP A 119 -5.82 -11.23 -9.65
C ASP A 119 -6.82 -12.18 -8.98
N GLN A 120 -7.75 -11.65 -8.19
CA GLN A 120 -8.82 -12.46 -7.59
C GLN A 120 -9.71 -13.13 -8.65
N ILE A 121 -10.14 -12.37 -9.65
CA ILE A 121 -10.97 -12.88 -10.75
C ILE A 121 -10.23 -14.03 -11.46
N ASN A 122 -8.97 -13.82 -11.84
CA ASN A 122 -8.17 -14.82 -12.54
C ASN A 122 -7.88 -16.05 -11.67
N SER A 123 -7.68 -15.87 -10.35
CA SER A 123 -7.48 -16.98 -9.42
C SER A 123 -8.72 -17.85 -9.25
N HIS A 124 -9.92 -17.29 -9.45
CA HIS A 124 -11.18 -18.02 -9.47
C HIS A 124 -11.32 -18.81 -10.78
N PHE A 125 -11.08 -18.20 -11.93
CA PHE A 125 -11.12 -18.88 -13.23
C PHE A 125 -10.15 -20.08 -13.29
N HIS A 126 -8.92 -19.94 -12.81
CA HIS A 126 -7.96 -21.06 -12.79
C HIS A 126 -8.30 -22.18 -11.79
N LYS A 127 -9.11 -21.91 -10.76
CA LYS A 127 -9.62 -22.98 -9.87
C LYS A 127 -10.74 -23.77 -10.54
N ASP A 128 -11.57 -23.11 -11.34
CA ASP A 128 -12.66 -23.75 -12.06
C ASP A 128 -12.10 -24.64 -13.19
N ASP A 129 -11.07 -24.19 -13.91
CA ASP A 129 -10.37 -25.02 -14.92
C ASP A 129 -9.73 -26.27 -14.32
N LYS A 130 -9.03 -26.15 -13.17
CA LYS A 130 -8.45 -27.31 -12.47
C LYS A 130 -9.50 -28.25 -11.89
N MET A 131 -10.69 -27.75 -11.55
CA MET A 131 -11.81 -28.59 -11.12
C MET A 131 -12.48 -29.31 -12.30
N LEU A 132 -12.52 -28.69 -13.48
CA LEU A 132 -12.98 -29.31 -14.71
C LEU A 132 -12.00 -30.41 -15.16
N GLU A 133 -10.70 -30.14 -15.18
CA GLU A 133 -9.69 -31.15 -15.52
C GLU A 133 -9.78 -32.39 -14.60
N LYS A 134 -9.94 -32.20 -13.28
CA LYS A 134 -10.11 -33.32 -12.32
C LYS A 134 -11.43 -34.10 -12.43
N ARG A 135 -12.43 -33.56 -13.11
CA ARG A 135 -13.73 -34.22 -13.31
C ARG A 135 -13.80 -34.98 -14.62
N TYR A 136 -12.98 -34.60 -15.60
CA TYR A 136 -12.98 -35.16 -16.94
C TYR A 136 -11.73 -35.98 -17.28
N PHE A 137 -10.69 -35.93 -16.45
CA PHE A 137 -9.48 -36.75 -16.51
C PHE A 137 -9.17 -37.36 -15.13
#